data_AF-A0AAE3ECG3-F1
#
_entry.id   AF-A0AAE3ECG3-F1
#
_cell.length_a   1.000
_cell.length_b   1.000
_cell.length_c   1.000
_cell.angle_alpha   90.00
_cell.angle_beta   90.00
_cell.angle_gamma   90.00
#
_symmetry.space_group_name_H-M   'P 1'
#
loop_
_entity.id
_entity.type
_entity.pdbx_description
1 polymer ?
#
loop_
_entity_poly.entity_id
_entity_poly.type
_entity_poly.pdbx_seq_one_letter_code
_entity_poly.pdbx_strand_id
1 'polypeptide(L)'
;MEKKEQTQEPVRRPPGRGLYERVNIPVSRLNVIILVLCVLLVICMFFGISHRGFQVTFDTRGGTVVEAQTRMYGERVETPAEPTREGYVFSGWYQDENESIPWNLEEDTVVNSMTLYAGWTEDKE
;
A
#
# COMPACT_ATOMS: atom_id res chain seq x y z
N MET A 1 -12.83 -64.02 51.88
CA MET A 1 -13.41 -62.89 51.12
C MET A 1 -12.64 -61.66 51.53
N GLU A 2 -11.70 -61.20 50.72
CA GLU A 2 -10.95 -59.98 51.01
C GLU A 2 -10.73 -59.22 49.69
N LYS A 3 -11.14 -57.96 49.72
CA LYS A 3 -11.39 -57.08 48.58
C LYS A 3 -10.08 -56.73 47.86
N LYS A 4 -10.08 -56.80 46.53
CA LYS A 4 -9.06 -56.16 45.69
C LYS A 4 -9.27 -54.63 45.77
N GLU A 5 -8.34 -53.92 46.41
CA GLU A 5 -8.20 -52.47 46.25
C GLU A 5 -7.74 -52.18 44.82
N GLN A 6 -8.58 -51.48 44.06
CA GLN A 6 -8.27 -51.02 42.73
C GLN A 6 -7.84 -49.55 42.87
N THR A 7 -6.53 -49.33 42.91
CA THR A 7 -5.91 -48.00 42.91
C THR A 7 -6.28 -47.28 41.61
N GLN A 8 -7.15 -46.29 41.71
CA GLN A 8 -7.57 -45.47 40.58
C GLN A 8 -6.50 -44.38 40.37
N GLU A 9 -5.79 -44.43 39.24
CA GLU A 9 -4.82 -43.39 38.88
C GLU A 9 -5.50 -42.01 38.76
N PRO A 10 -4.83 -40.91 39.17
CA PRO A 10 -5.40 -39.58 39.07
C PRO A 10 -5.61 -39.20 37.59
N VAL A 11 -6.86 -38.90 37.22
CA VAL A 11 -7.25 -38.44 35.89
C VAL A 11 -6.43 -37.18 35.54
N ARG A 12 -5.43 -37.34 34.67
CA ARG A 12 -4.63 -36.21 34.18
C ARG A 12 -5.51 -35.33 33.30
N ARG A 13 -5.93 -34.17 33.84
CA ARG A 13 -6.65 -33.15 33.06
C ARG A 13 -5.73 -32.65 31.95
N PRO A 14 -6.19 -32.58 30.69
CA PRO A 14 -5.37 -32.04 29.61
C PRO A 14 -5.02 -30.58 29.91
N PRO A 15 -3.78 -30.14 29.62
CA PRO A 15 -3.33 -28.80 29.92
C PRO A 15 -4.07 -27.77 29.08
N GLY A 16 -4.60 -26.73 29.75
CA GLY A 16 -4.96 -25.41 29.22
C GLY A 16 -5.59 -25.37 27.83
N ARG A 17 -6.90 -25.63 27.74
CA ARG A 17 -7.70 -25.25 26.58
C ARG A 17 -7.69 -23.72 26.50
N GLY A 18 -7.13 -23.19 25.42
CA GLY A 18 -6.98 -21.76 25.21
C GLY A 18 -8.31 -21.03 25.15
N LEU A 19 -8.23 -19.70 25.09
CA LEU A 19 -9.34 -18.73 25.19
C LEU A 19 -10.54 -18.99 24.25
N TYR A 20 -10.39 -19.86 23.25
CA TYR A 20 -11.40 -20.32 22.30
C TYR A 20 -12.46 -21.27 22.89
N GLU A 21 -12.26 -21.81 24.10
CA GLU A 21 -13.24 -22.74 24.70
C GLU A 21 -14.45 -22.03 25.35
N ARG A 22 -14.24 -20.83 25.91
CA ARG A 22 -15.33 -20.07 26.56
C ARG A 22 -16.17 -19.26 25.58
N VAL A 23 -15.76 -19.25 24.32
CA VAL A 23 -16.36 -18.45 23.26
C VAL A 23 -16.65 -19.42 22.11
N ASN A 24 -17.89 -19.89 22.00
CA ASN A 24 -18.34 -20.86 20.99
C ASN A 24 -18.42 -20.22 19.59
N ILE A 25 -17.27 -19.80 19.06
CA ILE A 25 -17.14 -19.25 17.71
C ILE A 25 -16.69 -20.42 16.80
N PRO A 26 -17.51 -20.83 15.82
CA PRO A 26 -17.09 -21.85 14.86
C PRO A 26 -15.83 -21.38 14.12
N VAL A 27 -14.91 -22.29 13.82
CA VAL A 27 -13.60 -22.01 13.19
C VAL A 27 -13.76 -21.15 11.91
N SER A 28 -14.87 -21.32 11.18
CA SER A 28 -15.22 -20.50 10.02
C SER A 28 -15.37 -19.01 10.35
N ARG A 29 -15.98 -18.67 11.49
CA ARG A 29 -16.12 -17.28 11.94
C ARG A 29 -14.82 -16.72 12.49
N LEU A 30 -13.98 -17.55 13.12
CA LEU A 30 -12.66 -17.17 13.57
C LEU A 30 -11.73 -16.84 12.39
N ASN A 31 -11.71 -17.67 11.35
CA ASN A 31 -10.94 -17.42 10.13
C ASN A 31 -11.40 -16.14 9.41
N VAL A 32 -12.71 -15.89 9.36
CA VAL A 32 -13.25 -14.64 8.80
C VAL A 32 -12.78 -13.44 9.61
N ILE A 33 -12.84 -13.49 10.94
CA ILE A 33 -12.35 -12.39 11.80
C ILE A 33 -10.85 -12.17 11.60
N ILE A 34 -10.05 -13.25 11.53
CA ILE A 34 -8.61 -13.16 11.27
C ILE A 34 -8.34 -12.52 9.91
N LEU A 35 -9.04 -12.92 8.85
CA LEU A 35 -8.89 -12.34 7.52
C LEU A 35 -9.28 -10.85 7.50
N VAL A 36 -10.37 -10.48 8.17
CA VAL A 36 -10.79 -9.08 8.29
C VAL A 36 -9.76 -8.25 9.05
N LEU A 37 -9.19 -8.78 10.15
CA LEU A 37 -8.14 -8.11 10.90
C LEU A 37 -6.83 -8.03 10.11
N CYS A 38 -6.44 -9.07 9.37
CA CYS A 38 -5.27 -9.04 8.49
C CYS A 38 -5.44 -8.00 7.38
N VAL A 39 -6.61 -7.94 6.75
CA VAL A 39 -6.92 -6.93 5.73
C VAL A 39 -6.92 -5.53 6.33
N LEU A 40 -7.52 -5.32 7.50
CA LEU A 40 -7.47 -4.03 8.21
C LEU A 40 -6.05 -3.64 8.63
N LEU A 41 -5.22 -4.58 9.07
CA LEU A 41 -3.83 -4.32 9.43
C LEU A 41 -2.97 -3.99 8.21
N VAL A 42 -3.16 -4.70 7.09
CA VAL A 42 -2.50 -4.38 5.81
C VAL A 42 -2.95 -3.00 5.33
N ILE A 43 -4.24 -2.70 5.38
CA ILE A 43 -4.80 -1.38 5.05
C ILE A 43 -4.21 -0.30 5.97
N CYS A 44 -4.19 -0.51 7.28
CA CYS A 44 -3.60 0.42 8.25
C CYS A 44 -2.09 0.57 8.08
N MET A 45 -1.37 -0.47 7.65
CA MET A 45 0.05 -0.39 7.34
C MET A 45 0.27 0.40 6.05
N PHE A 46 -0.51 0.16 5.00
CA PHE A 46 -0.46 0.98 3.79
C PHE A 46 -0.76 2.46 4.09
N PHE A 47 -1.85 2.76 4.81
CA PHE A 47 -2.18 4.12 5.21
C PHE A 47 -1.21 4.73 6.24
N GLY A 48 -0.61 3.91 7.11
CA GLY A 48 0.30 4.35 8.17
C GLY A 48 1.76 4.54 7.72
N ILE A 49 2.17 3.87 6.65
CA ILE A 49 3.52 3.99 6.08
C ILE A 49 3.62 5.18 5.10
N SER A 50 2.49 5.66 4.56
CA SER A 50 2.48 6.72 3.53
C SER A 50 2.65 8.16 4.01
N HIS A 51 2.70 8.46 5.31
CA HIS A 51 2.62 9.85 5.79
C HIS A 51 3.96 10.56 6.09
N ARG A 52 5.11 9.95 5.74
CA ARG A 52 6.45 10.52 5.99
C ARG A 52 7.25 10.85 4.72
N GLY A 53 6.64 10.77 3.55
CA GLY A 53 7.24 11.17 2.29
C GLY A 53 6.61 12.44 1.73
N PHE A 54 7.33 13.08 0.82
CA PHE A 54 6.78 14.10 -0.05
C PHE A 54 5.94 13.43 -1.14
N GLN A 55 4.77 13.99 -1.37
CA GLN A 55 3.85 13.52 -2.38
C GLN A 55 4.18 14.20 -3.71
N VAL A 56 4.50 13.39 -4.72
CA VAL A 56 4.70 13.81 -6.10
C VAL A 56 3.47 13.42 -6.89
N THR A 57 2.68 14.41 -7.26
CA THR A 57 1.45 14.22 -8.05
C THR A 57 1.76 14.47 -9.52
N PHE A 58 1.19 13.66 -10.41
CA PHE A 58 1.35 13.80 -11.84
C PHE A 58 0.05 14.30 -12.47
N ASP A 59 0.07 15.51 -13.01
CA ASP A 59 -1.03 16.07 -13.78
C ASP A 59 -0.76 15.88 -15.27
N THR A 60 -1.50 14.96 -15.88
CA THR A 60 -1.31 14.60 -17.30
C THR A 60 -2.07 15.50 -18.27
N ARG A 61 -2.75 16.55 -17.79
CA ARG A 61 -3.42 17.58 -18.62
C ARG A 61 -4.26 16.99 -19.77
N GLY A 62 -5.10 16.02 -19.43
CA GLY A 62 -5.99 15.33 -20.38
C GLY A 62 -5.41 14.07 -21.04
N GLY A 63 -4.21 13.64 -20.65
CA GLY A 63 -3.70 12.31 -20.97
C GLY A 63 -4.26 11.21 -20.05
N THR A 64 -3.69 10.01 -20.14
CA THR A 64 -3.98 8.89 -19.22
C THR A 64 -3.64 9.24 -17.77
N VAL A 65 -4.34 8.65 -16.80
CA VAL A 65 -4.05 8.89 -15.38
C VAL A 65 -2.74 8.20 -15.00
N VAL A 66 -1.86 8.96 -14.35
CA VAL A 66 -0.60 8.46 -13.77
C VAL A 66 -0.74 8.46 -12.24
N GLU A 67 -0.37 7.35 -11.60
CA GLU A 67 -0.45 7.25 -10.14
C GLU A 67 0.55 8.18 -9.45
N ALA A 68 0.07 8.88 -8.41
CA ALA A 68 0.93 9.72 -7.59
C ALA A 68 1.94 8.86 -6.81
N GLN A 69 3.15 9.38 -6.66
CA GLN A 69 4.23 8.70 -5.97
C GLN A 69 4.52 9.38 -4.62
N THR A 70 4.94 8.60 -3.65
CA THR A 70 5.45 9.10 -2.37
C THR A 70 6.94 8.81 -2.30
N ARG A 71 7.76 9.85 -2.12
CA ARG A 71 9.22 9.80 -2.10
C ARG A 71 9.79 10.51 -0.88
N MET A 72 10.93 10.07 -0.39
CA MET A 72 11.62 10.77 0.71
C MET A 72 12.42 11.96 0.19
N TYR A 73 12.83 12.84 1.10
CA TYR A 73 13.73 13.95 0.79
C TYR A 73 15.01 13.45 0.11
N GLY A 74 15.36 14.02 -1.04
CA GLY A 74 16.58 13.68 -1.76
C GLY A 74 16.51 12.36 -2.54
N GLU A 75 15.35 11.68 -2.54
CA GLU A 75 15.11 10.57 -3.46
C GLU A 75 14.70 11.08 -4.84
N ARG A 76 14.96 10.25 -5.85
CA ARG A 76 14.52 10.51 -7.21
C ARG A 76 13.10 9.99 -7.40
N VAL A 77 12.37 10.64 -8.29
CA VAL A 77 11.06 10.17 -8.75
C VAL A 77 11.28 8.92 -9.60
N GLU A 78 10.49 7.87 -9.40
CA GLU A 78 10.58 6.73 -10.32
C GLU A 78 9.87 7.12 -11.61
N THR A 79 10.46 6.78 -12.75
CA THR A 79 9.87 7.07 -14.05
C THR A 79 8.46 6.47 -14.11
N PRO A 80 7.40 7.31 -14.16
CA PRO A 80 6.05 6.80 -14.30
C PRO A 80 5.85 6.19 -15.68
N ALA A 81 4.76 5.44 -15.85
CA ALA A 81 4.31 5.08 -17.19
C ALA A 81 4.09 6.37 -18.00
N GLU A 82 4.65 6.42 -19.22
CA GLU A 82 4.50 7.57 -20.10
C GLU A 82 3.02 7.79 -20.39
N PRO A 83 2.48 8.98 -20.11
CA PRO A 83 1.08 9.25 -20.38
C PRO A 83 0.85 9.34 -21.89
N THR A 84 -0.32 8.91 -22.34
CA THR A 84 -0.73 9.06 -23.75
C THR A 84 -1.90 10.01 -23.87
N ARG A 85 -1.89 10.87 -24.91
CA ARG A 85 -2.97 11.80 -25.25
C ARG A 85 -3.20 11.77 -26.77
N GLU A 86 -4.44 11.58 -27.21
CA GLU A 86 -4.77 11.49 -28.63
C GLU A 86 -4.37 12.76 -29.38
N GLY A 87 -3.61 12.62 -30.48
CA GLY A 87 -3.13 13.74 -31.30
C GLY A 87 -1.94 14.52 -30.74
N TYR A 88 -1.32 14.03 -29.66
CA TYR A 88 -0.16 14.68 -29.04
C TYR A 88 0.93 13.68 -28.66
N VAL A 89 2.18 14.13 -28.77
CA VAL A 89 3.37 13.45 -28.28
C VAL A 89 3.76 14.03 -26.93
N PHE A 90 4.00 13.15 -25.94
CA PHE A 90 4.49 13.56 -24.63
C PHE A 90 5.90 14.17 -24.75
N SER A 91 6.09 15.41 -24.30
CA SER A 91 7.39 16.11 -24.40
C SER A 91 8.23 16.02 -23.12
N GLY A 92 7.60 15.69 -21.99
CA GLY A 92 8.29 15.57 -20.70
C GLY A 92 7.44 16.07 -19.53
N TRP A 93 8.02 16.01 -18.33
CA TRP A 93 7.43 16.53 -17.10
C TRP A 93 7.99 17.92 -16.78
N TYR A 94 7.16 18.78 -16.21
CA TYR A 94 7.49 20.16 -15.84
C TYR A 94 7.05 20.45 -14.41
N GLN A 95 7.80 21.30 -13.70
CA GLN A 95 7.44 21.72 -12.34
C GLN A 95 6.30 22.74 -12.30
N ASP A 96 6.03 23.39 -13.44
CA ASP A 96 5.03 24.43 -13.57
C ASP A 96 4.07 24.15 -14.74
N GLU A 97 2.89 24.74 -14.62
CA GLU A 97 1.83 24.63 -15.64
C GLU A 97 2.17 25.36 -16.94
N ASN A 98 3.11 26.31 -16.93
CA ASN A 98 3.53 27.04 -18.12
C ASN A 98 4.68 26.33 -18.87
N GLU A 99 5.01 25.10 -18.50
CA GLU A 99 6.07 24.29 -19.13
C GLU A 99 7.43 25.03 -19.19
N SER A 100 7.70 25.90 -18.20
CA SER A 100 8.88 26.76 -18.18
C SER A 100 10.10 26.11 -17.54
N ILE A 101 9.86 25.19 -16.59
CA ILE A 101 10.88 24.52 -15.79
C ILE A 101 10.74 23.00 -16.04
N PRO A 102 11.55 22.43 -16.94
CA PRO A 102 11.55 20.98 -17.16
C PRO A 102 12.04 20.25 -15.91
N TRP A 103 11.43 19.11 -15.62
CA TRP A 103 11.84 18.19 -14.56
C TRP A 103 12.59 17.01 -15.17
N ASN A 104 13.84 16.82 -14.75
CA ASN A 104 14.64 15.67 -15.16
C ASN A 104 14.47 14.53 -14.15
N LEU A 105 13.74 13.46 -14.53
CA LEU A 105 13.52 12.29 -13.68
C LEU A 105 14.81 11.56 -13.26
N GLU A 106 15.90 11.70 -14.03
CA GLU A 106 17.17 11.00 -13.77
C GLU A 106 18.09 11.78 -12.82
N GLU A 107 18.03 13.11 -12.86
CA GLU A 107 18.93 14.02 -12.15
C GLU A 107 18.26 14.71 -10.95
N ASP A 108 16.99 15.10 -11.09
CA ASP A 108 16.29 15.89 -10.08
C ASP A 108 15.80 15.03 -8.91
N THR A 109 15.80 15.63 -7.73
CA THR A 109 15.42 14.97 -6.48
C THR A 109 14.25 15.69 -5.82
N VAL A 110 13.42 14.90 -5.14
CA VAL A 110 12.24 15.43 -4.47
C VAL A 110 12.66 16.16 -3.19
N VAL A 111 12.42 17.47 -3.17
CA VAL A 111 12.72 18.34 -2.02
C VAL A 111 11.50 18.65 -1.17
N ASN A 112 10.30 18.64 -1.77
CA ASN A 112 9.03 18.89 -1.13
C ASN A 112 7.89 18.20 -1.89
N SER A 113 6.68 18.24 -1.34
CA SER A 113 5.49 17.78 -2.07
C SER A 113 5.23 18.72 -3.24
N MET A 114 5.17 18.18 -4.44
CA MET A 114 5.08 18.95 -5.68
C MET A 114 4.17 18.24 -6.69
N THR A 115 3.69 19.02 -7.66
CA THR A 115 2.94 18.49 -8.80
C THR A 115 3.78 18.66 -10.05
N LEU A 116 3.94 17.58 -10.80
CA LEU A 116 4.59 17.58 -12.11
C LEU A 116 3.51 17.60 -13.19
N TYR A 117 3.65 18.51 -14.15
CA TYR A 117 2.73 18.71 -15.26
C TYR A 117 3.30 18.06 -16.52
N ALA A 118 2.47 17.29 -17.23
CA ALA A 118 2.85 16.73 -18.52
C ALA A 118 2.82 17.83 -19.60
N GLY A 119 3.94 18.01 -20.29
CA GLY A 119 4.01 18.79 -21.51
C GLY A 119 3.67 17.95 -22.73
N TRP A 120 3.09 18.60 -23.73
CA TRP A 120 2.57 17.94 -24.92
C TRP A 120 2.89 18.73 -26.18
N THR A 121 3.43 18.03 -27.18
CA THR A 121 3.64 18.58 -28.53
C THR A 121 2.60 18.01 -29.47
N GLU A 122 1.97 18.83 -30.31
CA GLU A 122 1.03 18.35 -31.34
C GLU A 122 1.74 17.37 -32.28
N ASP A 123 1.16 16.19 -32.46
CA ASP A 123 1.63 15.24 -33.46
C ASP A 123 1.11 15.71 -34.82
N LYS A 124 1.90 16.55 -35.50
CA LYS A 124 1.57 17.02 -36.84
C LYS A 124 1.84 15.88 -37.82
N GLU A 125 0.82 15.07 -38.07
CA GLU A 125 0.75 14.17 -39.23
C GLU A 125 0.90 14.94 -40.56
#